data_AF-A0A948CIQ0-F1
#
_entry.id   AF-A0A948CIQ0-F1
#
_cell.length_a   1.000
_cell.length_b   1.000
_cell.length_c   1.000
_cell.angle_alpha   90.00
_cell.angle_beta   90.00
_cell.angle_gamma   90.00
#
_symmetry.space_group_name_H-M   'P 1'
#
loop_
_entity.id
_entity.type
_entity.pdbx_description
1 polymer ?
#
loop_
_entity_poly.entity_id
_entity_poly.type
_entity_poly.pdbx_seq_one_letter_code
_entity_poly.pdbx_strand_id
1 'polypeptide(L)'
;MPEKISSWTFDLDVAKALKGGVPPEGQGYQGIILCVSPPFGSVVVNLDELYKDSDFTLALEQHKGNITGYHDGSGRYGSNQREIVLEVASVAPQDIYSMGGHSSPFDVFVDKAAMLTYGRPATPDEREALMLKVEHVRSEAGPKWLSPQATQRVLMNIKPHAEQLGKIKRLQDAAK
;
A
#
# COMPACT_ATOMS: atom_id res chain seq x y z
N MET A 1 18.64 -10.63 4.13
CA MET A 1 17.25 -10.42 3.65
C MET A 1 17.34 -9.61 2.38
N PRO A 2 16.64 -9.97 1.29
CA PRO A 2 16.51 -9.05 0.16
C PRO A 2 15.74 -7.84 0.67
N GLU A 3 16.35 -6.67 0.55
CA GLU A 3 15.81 -5.39 0.99
C GLU A 3 14.40 -5.20 0.42
N LYS A 4 13.40 -5.10 1.30
CA LYS A 4 12.04 -4.72 0.91
C LYS A 4 12.04 -3.20 0.82
N ILE A 5 12.46 -2.68 -0.33
CA ILE A 5 12.45 -1.23 -0.60
C ILE A 5 11.04 -0.72 -0.33
N SER A 6 10.92 0.11 0.70
CA SER A 6 9.71 0.85 1.03
C SER A 6 9.93 2.29 0.60
N SER A 7 8.97 2.86 -0.14
CA SER A 7 9.02 4.24 -0.58
C SER A 7 8.01 5.04 0.22
N TRP A 8 8.40 6.22 0.65
CA TRP A 8 7.60 7.11 1.49
C TRP A 8 7.26 8.38 0.72
N THR A 9 6.06 8.89 0.94
CA THR A 9 5.59 10.16 0.37
C THR A 9 4.56 10.77 1.32
N PHE A 10 4.49 12.09 1.35
CA PHE A 10 3.41 12.82 2.02
C PHE A 10 2.18 13.00 1.13
N ASP A 11 2.31 12.69 -0.17
CA ASP A 11 1.25 12.79 -1.16
C ASP A 11 0.60 11.42 -1.40
N LEU A 12 -0.67 11.30 -1.06
CA LEU A 12 -1.45 10.07 -1.21
C LEU A 12 -1.67 9.68 -2.67
N ASP A 13 -1.80 10.64 -3.58
CA ASP A 13 -2.02 10.35 -5.00
C ASP A 13 -0.74 9.78 -5.62
N VAL A 14 0.42 10.29 -5.21
CA VAL A 14 1.71 9.67 -5.54
C VAL A 14 1.79 8.25 -4.99
N ALA A 15 1.40 8.01 -3.74
CA ALA A 15 1.40 6.66 -3.15
C ALA A 15 0.48 5.70 -3.92
N LYS A 16 -0.70 6.16 -4.35
CA LYS A 16 -1.68 5.38 -5.11
C LYS A 16 -1.29 5.14 -6.56
N ALA A 17 -0.41 5.97 -7.14
CA ALA A 17 0.09 5.82 -8.50
C ALA A 17 1.43 5.05 -8.57
N LEU A 18 2.08 4.85 -7.42
CA LEU A 18 3.38 4.18 -7.34
C LEU A 18 3.33 2.81 -8.02
N LYS A 19 4.32 2.52 -8.88
CA LYS A 19 4.40 1.29 -9.69
C LYS A 19 3.17 1.02 -10.57
N GLY A 20 2.48 2.07 -11.03
CA GLY A 20 1.28 1.96 -11.87
C GLY A 20 -0.02 1.77 -11.09
N GLY A 21 0.04 1.84 -9.76
CA GLY A 21 -1.10 1.87 -8.85
C GLY A 21 -1.53 0.51 -8.32
N VAL A 22 -2.80 0.14 -8.51
CA VAL A 22 -3.33 -1.12 -7.97
C VAL A 22 -2.64 -2.29 -8.69
N PRO A 23 -2.03 -3.25 -7.96
CA PRO A 23 -1.36 -4.38 -8.59
C PRO A 23 -2.29 -5.16 -9.54
N PRO A 24 -1.81 -5.65 -10.70
CA PRO A 24 -2.63 -6.39 -11.64
C PRO A 24 -3.23 -7.68 -11.04
N GLU A 25 -4.39 -8.07 -11.54
CA GLU A 25 -5.06 -9.31 -11.13
C GLU A 25 -4.18 -10.54 -11.39
N GLY A 26 -4.28 -11.55 -10.52
CA GLY A 26 -3.55 -12.82 -10.68
C GLY A 26 -2.08 -12.81 -10.23
N GLN A 27 -1.52 -11.67 -9.79
CA GLN A 27 -0.13 -11.61 -9.30
C GLN A 27 0.05 -12.04 -7.83
N GLY A 28 -1.03 -12.42 -7.14
CA GLY A 28 -0.96 -12.95 -5.76
C GLY A 28 -0.62 -11.93 -4.68
N TYR A 29 -0.38 -10.66 -5.03
CA TYR A 29 -0.17 -9.57 -4.07
C TYR A 29 -1.29 -8.52 -4.17
N GLN A 30 -1.91 -8.21 -3.03
CA GLN A 30 -2.83 -7.08 -2.89
C GLN A 30 -2.03 -5.84 -2.53
N GLY A 31 -2.34 -4.70 -3.16
CA GLY A 31 -1.67 -3.44 -2.86
C GLY A 31 -2.01 -2.99 -1.45
N ILE A 32 -1.02 -2.58 -0.66
CA ILE A 32 -1.24 -2.01 0.67
C ILE A 32 -0.49 -0.69 0.75
N ILE A 33 -1.22 0.38 1.08
CA ILE A 33 -0.62 1.66 1.46
C ILE A 33 -0.60 1.72 2.97
N LEU A 34 0.60 1.89 3.53
CA LEU A 34 0.79 2.14 4.95
C LEU A 34 0.86 3.66 5.18
N CYS A 35 0.30 4.10 6.30
CA CYS A 35 0.47 5.46 6.81
C CYS A 35 1.00 5.37 8.23
N VAL A 36 2.11 6.05 8.48
CA VAL A 36 2.71 6.14 9.80
C VAL A 36 2.53 7.57 10.29
N SER A 37 1.92 7.71 11.47
CA SER A 37 2.05 8.92 12.29
C SER A 37 3.16 8.64 13.29
N PRO A 38 4.35 9.26 13.14
CA PRO A 38 5.49 8.96 14.00
C PRO A 38 5.10 9.22 15.46
N PRO A 39 5.33 8.25 16.38
CA PRO A 39 5.15 8.47 17.80
C PRO A 39 5.90 9.70 18.31
N PHE A 40 5.47 10.22 19.46
CA PHE A 40 6.21 11.28 20.14
C PHE A 40 7.65 10.81 20.44
N GLY A 41 8.62 11.64 20.10
CA GLY A 41 10.05 11.33 20.25
C GLY A 41 10.67 10.55 19.08
N SER A 42 9.89 10.17 18.06
CA SER A 42 10.45 9.60 16.83
C SER A 42 11.32 10.62 16.10
N VAL A 43 12.47 10.16 15.61
CA VAL A 43 13.36 10.94 14.75
C VAL A 43 13.01 10.62 13.30
N VAL A 44 12.61 11.65 12.56
CA VAL A 44 12.42 11.56 11.10
C VAL A 44 13.63 12.20 10.44
N VAL A 45 14.43 11.39 9.75
CA VAL A 45 15.60 11.91 9.03
C VAL A 45 15.20 12.19 7.59
N ASN A 46 15.18 13.48 7.23
CA ASN A 46 15.09 13.92 5.85
C ASN A 46 16.51 14.13 5.30
N LEU A 47 17.00 13.19 4.49
CA LEU A 47 18.37 13.25 3.98
C LEU A 47 18.61 14.47 3.08
N ASP A 48 17.61 14.90 2.30
CA ASP A 48 17.74 16.06 1.42
C ASP A 48 17.98 17.35 2.23
N GLU A 49 17.26 17.52 3.34
CA GLU A 49 17.47 18.65 4.25
C GLU A 49 18.76 18.50 5.06
N LEU A 50 19.08 17.29 5.52
CA LEU A 50 20.29 17.02 6.29
C LEU A 50 21.56 17.33 5.49
N TYR A 51 21.58 17.00 4.19
CA TYR A 51 22.72 17.33 3.32
C TYR A 51 22.80 18.81 2.92
N LYS A 52 21.75 19.61 3.15
CA LYS A 52 21.80 21.08 3.01
C LYS A 52 22.35 21.77 4.26
N ASP A 53 22.40 21.06 5.39
CA ASP A 53 22.92 21.58 6.65
C ASP A 53 24.46 21.64 6.63
N SER A 54 25.00 22.84 6.86
CA SER A 54 26.46 23.07 6.81
C SER A 54 27.19 22.39 7.95
N ASP A 55 26.58 22.32 9.13
CA ASP A 55 27.22 21.76 10.32
C ASP A 55 27.31 20.24 10.20
N PHE A 56 26.24 19.61 9.69
CA PHE A 56 26.23 18.20 9.33
C PHE A 56 27.28 17.85 8.28
N THR A 57 27.34 18.60 7.18
CA THR A 57 28.29 18.30 6.09
C THR A 57 29.74 18.49 6.52
N LEU A 58 30.04 19.50 7.35
CA LEU A 58 31.35 19.68 7.98
C LEU A 58 31.70 18.53 8.92
N ALA A 59 30.79 18.14 9.81
CA ALA A 59 31.01 17.03 10.72
C ALA A 59 31.21 15.70 9.97
N LEU A 60 30.43 15.45 8.92
CA LEU A 60 30.54 14.27 8.07
C LEU A 60 31.93 14.19 7.42
N GLU A 61 32.44 15.29 6.89
CA GLU A 61 33.76 15.35 6.25
C GLU A 61 34.89 15.15 7.28
N GLN A 62 34.78 15.75 8.47
CA GLN A 62 35.76 15.58 9.56
C GLN A 62 35.82 14.13 10.07
N HIS A 63 34.69 13.45 10.14
CA HIS A 63 34.58 12.13 10.75
C HIS A 63 34.53 10.97 9.75
N LYS A 64 34.56 11.23 8.44
CA LYS A 64 34.39 10.20 7.39
C LYS A 64 35.29 8.97 7.54
N GLY A 65 36.51 9.15 8.03
CA GLY A 65 37.47 8.05 8.26
C GLY A 65 37.05 7.07 9.36
N ASN A 66 36.13 7.48 10.24
CA ASN A 66 35.62 6.68 11.36
C ASN A 66 34.22 6.10 11.09
N ILE A 67 33.60 6.43 9.96
CA ILE A 67 32.27 5.96 9.60
C ILE A 67 32.40 4.65 8.82
N THR A 68 32.02 3.55 9.46
CA THR A 68 31.96 2.23 8.82
C THR A 68 31.05 2.29 7.58
N GLY A 69 31.58 1.90 6.42
CA GLY A 69 30.82 1.90 5.16
C GLY A 69 30.65 3.28 4.52
N TYR A 70 31.38 4.32 4.95
CA TYR A 70 31.27 5.66 4.36
C TYR A 70 31.35 5.67 2.83
N HIS A 71 32.35 4.99 2.27
CA HIS A 71 32.57 4.94 0.82
C HIS A 71 31.47 4.18 0.06
N ASP A 72 30.77 3.27 0.71
CA ASP A 72 29.63 2.56 0.11
C ASP A 72 28.31 3.33 0.29
N GLY A 73 28.24 4.21 1.29
CA GLY A 73 27.07 5.04 1.61
C GLY A 73 27.27 6.52 1.24
N SER A 74 27.32 7.38 2.26
CA SER A 74 27.37 8.85 2.12
C SER A 74 28.48 9.37 1.20
N GLY A 75 29.63 8.71 1.16
CA GLY A 75 30.75 9.09 0.29
C GLY A 75 30.52 8.80 -1.19
N ARG A 76 29.66 7.83 -1.52
CA ARG A 76 29.29 7.49 -2.90
C ARG A 76 28.05 8.23 -3.36
N TYR A 77 27.06 8.36 -2.48
CA TYR A 77 25.74 8.86 -2.84
C TYR A 77 25.51 10.31 -2.43
N GLY A 78 26.07 10.77 -1.31
CA GLY A 78 25.91 12.13 -0.80
C GLY A 78 24.46 12.60 -0.81
N SER A 79 24.26 13.83 -1.30
CA SER A 79 22.95 14.47 -1.44
C SER A 79 22.11 13.98 -2.63
N ASN A 80 22.59 12.98 -3.39
CA ASN A 80 21.82 12.46 -4.53
C ASN A 80 20.66 11.55 -4.08
N GLN A 81 20.66 11.14 -2.82
CA GLN A 81 19.56 10.38 -2.22
C GLN A 81 18.62 11.33 -1.48
N ARG A 82 17.32 11.19 -1.76
CA ARG A 82 16.24 11.99 -1.15
C ARG A 82 15.32 11.15 -0.29
N GLU A 83 15.87 10.08 0.27
CA GLU A 83 15.09 9.12 1.04
C GLU A 83 14.72 9.70 2.41
N ILE A 84 13.54 9.33 2.86
CA ILE A 84 13.10 9.56 4.24
C ILE A 84 13.26 8.23 4.96
N VAL A 85 14.08 8.23 6.01
CA VAL A 85 14.31 7.04 6.82
C VAL A 85 13.47 7.14 8.08
N LEU A 86 12.64 6.12 8.31
CA LEU A 86 11.78 5.97 9.47
C LEU A 86 12.11 4.63 10.14
N GLU A 87 12.52 4.67 11.40
CA GLU A 87 12.63 3.47 12.21
C GLU A 87 11.23 3.06 12.70
N VAL A 88 10.71 1.96 12.16
CA VAL A 88 9.39 1.42 12.52
C VAL A 88 9.58 0.05 13.14
N ALA A 89 9.44 -0.02 14.47
CA ALA A 89 9.61 -1.27 15.23
C ALA A 89 8.59 -2.36 14.84
N SER A 90 7.38 -1.95 14.49
CA SER A 90 6.31 -2.85 14.06
C SER A 90 5.26 -2.10 13.25
N VAL A 91 4.64 -2.78 12.29
CA VAL A 91 3.45 -2.30 11.57
C VAL A 91 2.23 -3.03 12.14
N ALA A 92 1.19 -2.28 12.45
CA ALA A 92 -0.06 -2.78 12.99
C ALA A 92 -1.24 -2.51 12.02
N PRO A 93 -2.39 -3.18 12.18
CA PRO A 93 -3.52 -3.00 11.26
C PRO A 93 -4.01 -1.55 11.15
N GLN A 94 -3.88 -0.75 12.21
CA GLN A 94 -4.21 0.67 12.18
C GLN A 94 -3.32 1.51 11.27
N ASP A 95 -2.12 1.02 10.94
CA ASP A 95 -1.18 1.69 10.04
C ASP A 95 -1.53 1.42 8.56
N ILE A 96 -2.50 0.54 8.28
CA ILE A 96 -2.99 0.28 6.93
C ILE A 96 -3.97 1.40 6.55
N TYR A 97 -3.51 2.29 5.68
CA TYR A 97 -4.30 3.42 5.20
C TYR A 97 -5.32 2.99 4.13
N SER A 98 -4.86 2.18 3.17
CA SER A 98 -5.68 1.75 2.03
C SER A 98 -5.24 0.37 1.53
N MET A 99 -6.24 -0.42 1.13
CA MET A 99 -6.03 -1.69 0.45
C MET A 99 -6.46 -1.54 -1.02
N GLY A 100 -5.64 -2.05 -1.92
CA GLY A 100 -5.85 -2.05 -3.36
C GLY A 100 -6.20 -3.44 -3.84
N GLY A 101 -7.25 -3.53 -4.66
CA GLY A 101 -7.68 -4.80 -5.24
C GLY A 101 -8.58 -4.60 -6.45
N HIS A 102 -9.07 -5.72 -6.96
CA HIS A 102 -9.95 -5.76 -8.13
C HIS A 102 -11.33 -6.21 -7.70
N SER A 103 -12.34 -5.45 -8.12
CA SER A 103 -13.71 -5.95 -8.18
C SER A 103 -13.94 -6.65 -9.52
N SER A 104 -15.05 -7.37 -9.66
CA SER A 104 -15.41 -7.96 -10.95
C SER A 104 -15.56 -6.87 -12.03
N PRO A 105 -15.39 -7.21 -13.32
CA PRO A 105 -15.67 -6.28 -14.41
C PRO A 105 -17.11 -5.74 -14.35
N PHE A 106 -17.32 -4.52 -14.84
CA PHE A 106 -18.62 -3.86 -14.79
C PHE A 106 -19.74 -4.70 -15.42
N ASP A 107 -19.48 -5.33 -16.57
CA ASP A 107 -20.44 -6.19 -17.26
C ASP A 107 -20.92 -7.36 -16.38
N VAL A 108 -20.03 -7.94 -15.59
CA VAL A 108 -20.38 -9.03 -14.66
C VAL A 108 -21.30 -8.52 -13.55
N PHE A 109 -21.13 -7.27 -13.11
CA PHE A 109 -22.06 -6.66 -12.16
C PHE A 109 -23.43 -6.41 -12.77
N VAL A 110 -23.50 -5.95 -14.02
CA VAL A 110 -24.76 -5.79 -14.76
C VAL A 110 -25.48 -7.13 -14.86
N ASP A 111 -24.78 -8.20 -15.20
CA ASP A 111 -25.38 -9.54 -15.33
C ASP A 111 -25.88 -10.08 -13.99
N LYS A 112 -25.13 -9.86 -12.90
CA LYS A 112 -25.56 -10.23 -11.54
C LYS A 112 -26.76 -9.41 -11.07
N ALA A 113 -26.77 -8.11 -11.33
CA ALA A 113 -27.89 -7.24 -10.99
C ALA A 113 -29.16 -7.60 -11.78
N ALA A 114 -29.01 -7.96 -13.06
CA ALA A 114 -30.09 -8.49 -13.88
C ALA A 114 -30.68 -9.77 -13.28
N MET A 115 -29.82 -10.72 -12.88
CA MET A 115 -30.28 -11.96 -12.23
C MET A 115 -31.07 -11.68 -10.95
N LEU A 116 -30.62 -10.74 -10.12
CA LEU A 116 -31.33 -10.35 -8.89
C LEU A 116 -32.66 -9.63 -9.16
N THR A 117 -32.72 -8.83 -10.24
CA THR A 117 -33.91 -8.03 -10.58
C THR A 117 -34.99 -8.88 -11.25
N TYR A 118 -34.61 -9.75 -12.18
CA TYR A 118 -35.54 -10.48 -13.03
C TYR A 118 -35.68 -11.96 -12.65
N GLY A 119 -34.83 -12.47 -11.75
CA GLY A 119 -34.81 -13.90 -11.39
C GLY A 119 -34.33 -14.83 -12.52
N ARG A 120 -33.84 -14.26 -13.63
CA ARG A 120 -33.34 -14.95 -14.82
C ARG A 120 -32.26 -14.11 -15.51
N PRO A 121 -31.47 -14.69 -16.43
CA PRO A 121 -30.65 -13.89 -17.35
C PRO A 121 -31.52 -12.84 -18.08
N ALA A 122 -31.03 -11.60 -18.14
CA ALA A 122 -31.69 -10.54 -18.88
C ALA A 122 -31.64 -10.82 -20.39
N THR A 123 -32.70 -10.41 -21.09
CA THR A 123 -32.69 -10.27 -22.54
C THR A 123 -31.73 -9.14 -22.95
N PRO A 124 -31.28 -9.08 -24.23
CA PRO A 124 -30.40 -8.01 -24.70
C PRO A 124 -30.92 -6.60 -24.38
N ASP A 125 -32.20 -6.34 -24.62
CA ASP A 125 -32.84 -5.04 -24.38
C ASP A 125 -32.92 -4.70 -22.88
N GLU A 126 -33.26 -5.69 -22.04
CA GLU A 126 -33.28 -5.52 -20.57
C GLU A 126 -31.88 -5.23 -20.03
N ARG A 127 -30.85 -5.86 -20.60
CA ARG A 127 -29.45 -5.65 -20.21
C ARG A 127 -28.97 -4.26 -20.62
N GLU A 128 -29.27 -3.82 -21.83
CA GLU A 128 -28.93 -2.48 -22.30
C GLU A 128 -29.61 -1.39 -21.44
N ALA A 129 -30.90 -1.56 -21.15
CA ALA A 129 -31.62 -0.67 -20.27
C ALA A 129 -31.02 -0.63 -18.84
N LEU A 130 -30.57 -1.77 -18.31
CA LEU A 130 -29.91 -1.83 -17.01
C LEU A 130 -28.56 -1.13 -17.03
N MET A 131 -27.76 -1.36 -18.08
CA MET A 131 -26.45 -0.76 -18.26
C MET A 131 -26.55 0.77 -18.29
N LEU A 132 -27.50 1.33 -19.05
CA LEU A 132 -27.76 2.77 -19.09
C LEU A 132 -28.14 3.32 -17.70
N LYS A 133 -28.93 2.58 -16.92
CA LYS A 133 -29.33 3.00 -15.57
C LYS A 133 -28.15 3.02 -14.59
N VAL A 134 -27.22 2.06 -14.70
CA VAL A 134 -26.10 1.90 -13.76
C VAL A 134 -24.78 2.48 -14.27
N GLU A 135 -24.76 3.13 -15.44
CA GLU A 135 -23.56 3.68 -16.04
C GLU A 135 -22.82 4.66 -15.12
N HIS A 136 -23.57 5.42 -14.31
CA HIS A 136 -23.03 6.37 -13.34
C HIS A 136 -22.16 5.73 -12.23
N VAL A 137 -22.24 4.40 -12.03
CA VAL A 137 -21.36 3.66 -11.10
C VAL A 137 -20.29 2.82 -11.80
N ARG A 138 -20.07 2.97 -13.11
CA ARG A 138 -19.05 2.20 -13.85
C ARG A 138 -17.65 2.34 -13.22
N SER A 139 -17.32 3.51 -12.71
CA SER A 139 -16.04 3.80 -12.04
C SER A 139 -15.83 3.05 -10.72
N GLU A 140 -16.86 2.40 -10.18
CA GLU A 140 -16.76 1.56 -8.99
C GLU A 140 -16.27 0.13 -9.31
N ALA A 141 -16.24 -0.25 -10.59
CA ALA A 141 -15.80 -1.56 -11.05
C ALA A 141 -14.31 -1.58 -11.45
N GLY A 142 -13.69 -2.76 -11.37
CA GLY A 142 -12.29 -2.98 -11.70
C GLY A 142 -11.30 -2.61 -10.58
N PRO A 143 -10.06 -2.22 -10.92
CA PRO A 143 -8.99 -1.94 -9.95
C PRO A 143 -9.29 -0.67 -9.16
N LYS A 144 -9.27 -0.76 -7.82
CA LYS A 144 -9.51 0.41 -6.97
C LYS A 144 -8.77 0.33 -5.64
N TRP A 145 -8.32 1.50 -5.19
CA TRP A 145 -7.91 1.74 -3.81
C TRP A 145 -9.14 2.03 -2.95
N LEU A 146 -9.31 1.28 -1.87
CA LEU A 146 -10.41 1.50 -0.93
C LEU A 146 -10.25 2.84 -0.19
N SER A 147 -11.38 3.41 0.23
CA SER A 147 -11.35 4.52 1.19
C SER A 147 -10.86 4.01 2.55
N PRO A 148 -10.33 4.89 3.43
CA PRO A 148 -9.92 4.48 4.77
C PRO A 148 -11.04 3.77 5.56
N GLN A 149 -12.30 4.22 5.45
CA GLN A 149 -13.40 3.55 6.13
C GLN A 149 -13.70 2.16 5.55
N ALA A 150 -13.62 2.01 4.22
CA ALA A 150 -13.80 0.71 3.58
C ALA A 150 -12.67 -0.26 3.94
N THR A 151 -11.42 0.21 3.98
CA THR A 151 -10.27 -0.55 4.46
C THR A 151 -10.46 -1.02 5.89
N GLN A 152 -10.86 -0.15 6.81
CA GLN A 152 -11.12 -0.54 8.20
C GLN A 152 -12.19 -1.63 8.33
N ARG A 153 -13.29 -1.53 7.57
CA ARG A 153 -14.32 -2.59 7.54
C ARG A 153 -13.76 -3.93 7.06
N VAL A 154 -12.95 -3.92 6.01
CA VAL A 154 -12.30 -5.14 5.49
C VAL A 154 -11.38 -5.74 6.54
N LEU A 155 -10.54 -4.93 7.19
CA LEU A 155 -9.62 -5.39 8.24
C LEU A 155 -10.37 -6.00 9.43
N MET A 156 -11.46 -5.37 9.87
CA MET A 156 -12.30 -5.91 10.95
C MET A 156 -12.92 -7.27 10.59
N ASN A 157 -13.39 -7.42 9.34
CA ASN A 157 -13.99 -8.67 8.87
C ASN A 157 -12.97 -9.80 8.72
N ILE A 158 -11.75 -9.47 8.30
CA ILE A 158 -10.68 -10.46 8.09
C ILE A 158 -10.00 -10.85 9.41
N LYS A 159 -9.97 -9.98 10.41
CA LYS A 159 -9.25 -10.18 11.68
C LYS A 159 -9.46 -11.57 12.30
N PRO A 160 -10.68 -12.11 12.47
CA PRO A 160 -10.87 -13.44 13.07
C PRO A 160 -10.20 -14.56 12.26
N HIS A 161 -10.27 -14.48 10.94
CA HIS A 161 -9.64 -15.45 10.04
C HIS A 161 -8.12 -15.31 10.07
N ALA A 162 -7.60 -14.09 10.07
CA ALA A 162 -6.17 -13.83 10.16
C ALA A 162 -5.57 -14.38 11.46
N GLU A 163 -6.26 -14.23 12.59
CA GLU A 163 -5.84 -14.78 13.88
C GLU A 163 -5.79 -16.32 13.86
N GLN A 164 -6.78 -16.97 13.25
CA GLN A 164 -6.80 -18.42 13.08
C GLN A 164 -5.65 -18.89 12.19
N LEU A 165 -5.46 -18.27 11.03
CA LEU A 165 -4.37 -18.58 10.10
C LEU A 165 -3.00 -18.36 10.75
N GLY A 166 -2.85 -17.32 11.57
CA GLY A 166 -1.63 -17.06 12.33
C GLY A 166 -1.33 -18.12 13.40
N LYS A 167 -2.35 -18.77 13.98
CA LYS A 167 -2.16 -19.93 14.87
C LYS A 167 -1.69 -21.15 14.08
N ILE A 168 -2.33 -21.44 12.94
CA ILE A 168 -1.96 -22.56 12.06
C ILE A 168 -0.51 -22.43 11.60
N LYS A 169 -0.10 -21.23 11.16
CA LYS A 169 1.28 -20.98 10.72
C LYS A 169 2.31 -21.22 11.82
N ARG A 170 2.05 -20.75 13.05
CA ARG A 170 2.92 -21.01 14.20
C ARG A 170 3.07 -22.50 14.50
N LEU A 171 2.00 -23.28 14.38
CA LEU A 171 2.06 -24.73 14.54
C LEU A 171 2.88 -25.41 13.44
N GLN A 172 2.78 -24.93 12.20
CA GLN A 172 3.59 -25.43 11.08
C GLN A 172 5.07 -25.11 11.24
N ASP A 173 5.40 -23.91 11.71
CA ASP A 173 6.78 -23.49 11.93
C ASP A 173 7.42 -24.21 13.12
N ALA A 174 6.65 -24.54 14.16
CA ALA A 174 7.13 -25.32 15.31
C ALA A 174 7.27 -26.84 15.03
N ALA A 175 6.68 -27.32 13.93
CA ALA A 175 6.78 -28.71 13.48
C ALA A 175 7.92 -28.95 12.46
N LYS A 176 8.66 -27.90 12.09
CA LYS A 176 9.88 -27.95 11.29
C LYS A 176 11.12 -27.92 12.18
#